data_AF-X1K7N8-F1
#
_entry.id   AF-X1K7N8-F1
#
_cell.length_a   1.000
_cell.length_b   1.000
_cell.length_c   1.000
_cell.angle_alpha   90.00
_cell.angle_beta   90.00
_cell.angle_gamma   90.00
#
_symmetry.space_group_name_H-M   'P 1'
#
loop_
_entity.id
_entity.type
_entity.pdbx_description
1 polymer ?
#
loop_
_entity_poly.entity_id
_entity_poly.type
_entity_poly.pdbx_seq_one_letter_code
_entity_poly.pdbx_strand_id
1 'polypeptide(L)' 'MGKNLTEKIIEEHLVDGKSECGTDISIKIDQTLTQDATGTMAYLQFEAIGISHIQTYYNCRRR' A
#
# COMPACT_ATOMS: atom_id res chain seq x y z
N MET A 1 -14.21 25.04 0.48
CA MET A 1 -12.74 25.08 0.71
C MET A 1 -12.12 24.05 -0.23
N GLY A 2 -11.02 24.40 -0.91
CA GLY A 2 -10.40 23.48 -1.86
C GLY A 2 -9.69 22.33 -1.15
N LYS A 3 -9.79 21.12 -1.69
CA LYS A 3 -9.07 19.95 -1.17
C LYS A 3 -7.56 20.13 -1.34
N ASN A 4 -6.79 19.68 -0.36
CA ASN A 4 -5.34 19.68 -0.42
C ASN A 4 -4.83 18.57 -1.37
N LEU A 5 -3.54 18.58 -1.71
CA LEU A 5 -2.97 17.61 -2.64
C LEU A 5 -3.07 16.17 -2.10
N THR A 6 -2.83 15.98 -0.80
CA THR A 6 -2.90 14.67 -0.14
C THR A 6 -4.31 14.09 -0.18
N GLU A 7 -5.33 14.90 0.10
CA GLU A 7 -6.75 14.53 0.01
C GLU A 7 -7.12 14.10 -1.39
N LYS A 8 -6.65 14.82 -2.42
CA LYS A 8 -6.88 14.44 -3.82
C LYS A 8 -6.27 13.09 -4.16
N ILE A 9 -5.02 12.87 -3.76
CA ILE A 9 -4.32 11.60 -4.01
C ILE A 9 -5.02 10.45 -3.28
N ILE A 10 -5.42 10.63 -2.01
CA ILE A 10 -6.12 9.61 -1.23
C ILE A 10 -7.48 9.29 -1.87
N GLU A 11 -8.23 10.31 -2.29
CA GLU A 11 -9.54 10.11 -2.95
C GLU A 11 -9.43 9.38 -4.29
N GLU A 12 -8.38 9.62 -5.06
CA GLU A 12 -8.14 8.90 -6.32
C GLU A 12 -7.86 7.39 -6.10
N HIS A 13 -7.34 7.01 -4.94
CA HIS A 13 -6.97 5.61 -4.61
C HIS A 13 -7.89 4.97 -3.58
N LEU A 14 -9.01 5.61 -3.21
CA LEU A 14 -9.95 5.11 -2.21
C LEU A 14 -10.74 3.90 -2.76
N VAL A 15 -10.72 2.79 -2.03
CA VAL A 15 -11.46 1.56 -2.36
C VAL A 15 -12.72 1.44 -1.49
N ASP A 16 -12.60 1.75 -0.19
CA ASP A 16 -13.70 1.70 0.76
C ASP A 16 -13.48 2.69 1.91
N GLY A 17 -14.57 3.12 2.55
CA GLY A 17 -14.57 4.11 3.63
C GLY A 17 -14.90 5.53 3.18
N LYS A 18 -14.84 6.47 4.12
CA LYS A 18 -15.06 7.91 3.87
C LYS A 18 -13.78 8.67 4.16
N SER A 19 -13.46 9.67 3.33
CA SER A 19 -12.35 10.60 3.55
C SER A 19 -12.66 11.59 4.68
N GLU A 20 -12.93 11.07 5.87
CA GLU A 20 -13.18 11.80 7.12
C GLU A 20 -12.01 11.53 8.09
N CYS A 21 -11.55 12.56 8.80
CA CYS A 21 -10.45 12.40 9.76
C CYS A 21 -10.88 11.48 10.90
N GLY A 22 -10.04 10.48 11.20
CA GLY A 22 -10.25 9.55 12.33
C GLY A 22 -11.10 8.33 11.98
N THR A 23 -11.55 8.18 10.72
CA THR A 23 -12.17 6.95 10.23
C THR A 23 -11.19 6.11 9.44
N ASP A 24 -11.32 4.78 9.56
CA ASP A 24 -10.55 3.85 8.76
C ASP A 24 -10.96 3.93 7.29
N ILE A 25 -9.95 3.86 6.41
CA ILE A 25 -10.14 3.85 4.97
C ILE A 25 -9.32 2.71 4.36
N SER A 26 -9.84 2.15 3.28
CA SER A 26 -9.11 1.20 2.44
C SER A 26 -8.64 1.92 1.19
N ILE A 27 -7.33 1.89 0.95
CA ILE A 27 -6.72 2.49 -0.24
C ILE A 27 -6.07 1.42 -1.09
N LYS A 28 -6.11 1.62 -2.40
CA LYS A 28 -5.37 0.82 -3.37
C LYS A 28 -3.91 1.25 -3.35
N ILE A 29 -3.01 0.29 -3.19
CA ILE A 29 -1.57 0.52 -3.27
C ILE A 29 -1.09 0.24 -4.68
N ASP A 30 -0.51 1.23 -5.36
CA ASP A 30 -0.01 1.05 -6.72
C ASP A 30 1.32 0.31 -6.75
N GLN A 31 2.20 0.62 -5.80
CA GLN A 31 3.55 0.08 -5.74
C GLN A 31 3.96 -0.28 -4.31
N THR A 32 4.70 -1.36 -4.18
CA THR A 32 5.30 -1.76 -2.90
C THR A 32 6.81 -1.84 -3.06
N LEU A 33 7.54 -1.13 -2.20
CA LEU A 33 9.00 -1.12 -2.17
C LEU A 33 9.47 -1.72 -0.84
N THR A 34 10.27 -2.78 -0.92
CA THR A 34 10.87 -3.47 0.22
C THR A 34 12.34 -3.12 0.33
N GLN A 35 12.85 -2.84 1.54
CA GLN A 35 14.26 -2.55 1.82
C GLN A 35 14.87 -3.68 2.66
N ASP A 36 16.18 -3.91 2.59
CA ASP A 36 16.85 -5.11 3.12
C ASP A 36 16.45 -5.52 4.55
N ALA A 37 16.37 -4.56 5.48
CA ALA A 37 16.04 -4.86 6.89
C ALA A 37 14.54 -5.15 7.13
N THR A 38 13.65 -4.54 6.35
CA THR A 38 12.18 -4.68 6.50
C THR A 38 11.59 -5.70 5.53
N GLY A 39 12.31 -6.03 4.46
CA GLY A 39 11.89 -6.94 3.40
C GLY A 39 11.84 -8.38 3.89
N THR A 40 12.84 -8.84 4.64
CA THR A 40 12.91 -10.24 5.09
C THR A 40 11.68 -10.64 5.90
N MET A 41 11.25 -9.82 6.86
CA MET A 41 10.04 -10.13 7.66
C MET A 41 8.75 -10.03 6.85
N ALA A 42 8.64 -9.03 5.96
CA ALA A 42 7.48 -8.89 5.08
C ALA A 42 7.32 -10.12 4.16
N TYR A 43 8.44 -10.66 3.65
CA TYR A 43 8.42 -11.85 2.80
C TYR A 43 8.07 -13.13 3.56
N LEU A 44 8.64 -13.34 4.75
CA LEU A 44 8.26 -14.51 5.56
C LEU A 44 6.77 -14.50 5.91
N GLN A 45 6.21 -13.34 6.21
CA GLN A 45 4.78 -13.20 6.47
C GLN A 45 3.95 -13.43 5.20
N PHE A 46 4.39 -12.90 4.06
CA PHE A 46 3.73 -13.13 2.77
C PHE A 46 3.68 -14.62 2.40
N GLU A 47 4.81 -15.33 2.57
CA GLU A 47 4.88 -16.78 2.36
C GLU A 47 3.96 -17.55 3.33
N ALA A 48 3.89 -17.13 4.60
CA ALA A 48 3.04 -17.76 5.60
C ALA A 48 1.52 -17.60 5.31
N ILE A 49 1.11 -16.52 4.65
CA ILE A 49 -0.29 -16.32 4.22
C ILE A 49 -0.65 -17.27 3.05
N GLY A 50 0.34 -17.82 2.33
CA GLY A 50 0.13 -18.82 1.28
C GLY A 50 -0.37 -18.25 -0.05
N ILE A 51 -0.13 -16.97 -0.31
CA ILE A 51 -0.51 -16.31 -1.57
C ILE A 51 0.61 -16.52 -2.61
N SER A 52 0.25 -16.91 -3.82
CA SER A 52 1.21 -17.29 -4.87
C SER A 52 1.84 -16.11 -5.60
N HIS A 53 1.23 -14.92 -5.58
CA HIS A 53 1.73 -13.77 -6.30
C HIS A 53 1.42 -12.43 -5.63
N ILE A 54 2.33 -11.49 -5.77
CA ILE A 54 2.15 -10.10 -5.35
C ILE A 54 1.19 -9.42 -6.33
N GLN A 55 0.19 -8.71 -5.83
CA GLN A 55 -0.84 -8.06 -6.65
C GLN A 55 -0.46 -6.64 -7.10
N THR A 56 0.56 -6.03 -6.48
CA THR A 56 1.01 -4.67 -6.77
C THR A 56 2.20 -4.65 -7.72
N TYR A 57 2.45 -3.50 -8.36
CA TYR A 57 3.66 -3.34 -9.15
C TYR A 57 4.88 -3.36 -8.22
N TYR A 58 5.77 -4.32 -8.42
CA TYR A 58 6.90 -4.59 -7.55
C TYR A 58 8.23 -4.22 -8.24
N ASN A 59 9.04 -3.39 -7.58
CA ASN A 59 10.39 -3.05 -8.03
C ASN A 59 11.40 -3.40 -6.92
N CYS A 60 11.86 -4.66 -6.91
CA CYS A 60 13.03 -5.04 -6.12
C CYS A 60 14.27 -4.47 -6.78
N ARG A 61 14.80 -3.37 -6.26
CA ARG A 61 16.19 -3.00 -6.57
C ARG A 61 17.12 -3.88 -5.75
N ARG A 62 17.40 -5.09 -6.24
CA ARG A 62 18.66 -5.76 -5.89
C ARG A 62 19.78 -4.91 -6.48
N ARG A 63 20.58 -4.29 -5.62
CA ARG A 63 21.87 -3.72 -6.02
C ARG A 63 22.78 -4.82 -6.55
#